data_AF-A0AB34GU55-F1
#
_entry.id   AF-A0AB34GU55-F1
#
_cell.length_a   1.000
_cell.length_b   1.000
_cell.length_c   1.000
_cell.angle_alpha   90.00
_cell.angle_beta   90.00
_cell.angle_gamma   90.00
#
_symmetry.space_group_name_H-M   'P 1'
#
loop_
_entity.id
_entity.type
_entity.pdbx_description
1 polymer ?
#
loop_
_entity_poly.entity_id
_entity_poly.type
_entity_poly.pdbx_seq_one_letter_code
_entity_poly.pdbx_strand_id
1 'polypeptide(L)'
;MLIVSCENCLVLEHVYFVFQPWAFPAREFLRKKLIGKEVCFTIENKTPQGREYGMIYLGKDTNGENIAESLVAEGLATRREGMRANNPEQNRLSECEEQAKAAKKGMWSEGNGSHTLRDLKYTIENPRHFVDSHHQKPVNAIIEHVRDGSVVRALLLPDYYLVTVMLSGIKCPTFRREADGNETPEPFAAEAKFFTESRLLQRDVQIILESCHNQNILGTILHPNGNITELLLKEGFARCVDWSIAVYTRGAEKLRAAERFAKERRLRIWRDYVAPTANLDQKDKQFVAKVMQVLNADAIVVKLNSGDYKTIHLSSIRPPRLEGENTQAEKKLPLYVGICCVSVFRHRYQNLVPSAVLLILDNPCKGRL
;
A
#
# COMPACT_ATOMS: atom_id res chain seq x y z
N MET A 1 -10.52 -24.19 -15.28
CA MET A 1 -9.08 -24.01 -15.03
C MET A 1 -8.96 -23.16 -13.78
N LEU A 2 -8.74 -23.77 -12.63
CA LEU A 2 -8.72 -23.13 -11.32
C LEU A 2 -7.28 -23.26 -10.81
N ILE A 3 -6.51 -22.18 -10.95
CA ILE A 3 -5.09 -22.16 -10.60
C ILE A 3 -5.00 -21.80 -9.11
N VAL A 4 -4.84 -22.83 -8.28
CA VAL A 4 -4.22 -22.69 -6.97
C VAL A 4 -2.76 -23.08 -7.19
N SER A 5 -1.86 -22.11 -7.36
CA SER A 5 -0.44 -22.41 -7.50
C SER A 5 0.45 -21.37 -6.83
N CYS A 6 1.51 -21.91 -6.24
CA CYS A 6 2.49 -21.34 -5.32
C CYS A 6 3.19 -20.05 -5.80
N GLU A 7 3.65 -19.27 -4.83
CA GLU A 7 3.96 -17.83 -4.81
C GLU A 7 4.96 -17.26 -5.85
N ASN A 8 5.59 -18.02 -6.74
CA ASN A 8 6.68 -17.51 -7.60
C ASN A 8 6.43 -17.56 -9.13
N CYS A 9 5.18 -17.79 -9.58
CA CYS A 9 4.84 -17.83 -11.00
C CYS A 9 3.73 -16.83 -11.42
N LEU A 10 3.51 -15.77 -10.62
CA LEU A 10 2.29 -14.96 -10.71
C LEU A 10 2.28 -13.89 -11.81
N VAL A 11 3.42 -13.52 -12.40
CA VAL A 11 3.45 -12.31 -13.25
C VAL A 11 2.99 -12.56 -14.69
N LEU A 12 3.30 -13.72 -15.28
CA LEU A 12 2.98 -13.99 -16.70
C LEU A 12 1.60 -14.64 -16.90
N GLU A 13 1.15 -15.53 -16.01
CA GLU A 13 -0.17 -16.18 -16.14
C GLU A 13 -1.34 -15.23 -15.84
N HIS A 14 -1.16 -14.24 -14.96
CA HIS A 14 -2.19 -13.23 -14.68
C HIS A 14 -2.53 -12.36 -15.90
N VAL A 15 -1.60 -12.16 -16.84
CA VAL A 15 -1.81 -11.27 -18.00
C VAL A 15 -2.69 -11.93 -19.06
N TYR A 16 -2.58 -13.24 -19.29
CA TYR A 16 -3.38 -13.96 -20.29
C TYR A 16 -4.81 -14.29 -19.81
N PHE A 17 -5.02 -14.48 -18.50
CA PHE A 17 -6.35 -14.79 -17.95
C PHE A 17 -7.33 -13.60 -17.99
N VAL A 18 -6.81 -12.37 -18.11
CA VAL A 18 -7.60 -11.13 -18.01
C VAL A 18 -8.46 -10.85 -19.25
N PHE A 19 -8.11 -11.39 -20.42
CA PHE A 19 -8.68 -10.96 -21.71
C PHE A 19 -9.60 -11.98 -22.39
N GLN A 20 -9.94 -13.09 -21.73
CA GLN A 20 -10.94 -14.01 -22.27
C GLN A 20 -12.36 -13.59 -21.85
N PRO A 21 -13.35 -13.65 -22.75
CA PRO A 21 -14.74 -13.45 -22.38
C PRO A 21 -15.13 -14.32 -21.18
N TRP A 22 -15.91 -13.76 -20.26
CA TRP A 22 -16.39 -14.44 -19.05
C TRP A 22 -15.34 -14.82 -18.00
N ALA A 23 -14.05 -14.59 -18.23
CA ALA A 23 -13.00 -14.93 -17.26
C ALA A 23 -13.08 -14.10 -15.97
N PHE A 24 -13.29 -12.78 -16.07
CA PHE A 24 -13.47 -11.93 -14.88
C PHE A 24 -14.77 -12.23 -14.12
N PRO A 25 -15.95 -12.36 -14.77
CA PRO A 25 -17.15 -12.85 -14.11
C PRO A 25 -16.96 -14.18 -13.38
N ALA A 26 -16.28 -15.16 -13.99
CA ALA A 26 -15.97 -16.45 -13.37
C ALA A 26 -15.11 -16.28 -12.10
N ARG A 27 -14.08 -15.45 -12.17
CA ARG A 27 -13.22 -15.11 -11.02
C ARG A 27 -14.03 -14.45 -9.90
N GLU A 28 -14.87 -13.46 -10.23
CA GLU A 28 -15.68 -12.74 -9.26
C GLU A 28 -16.76 -13.63 -8.61
N PHE A 29 -17.33 -14.57 -9.37
CA PHE A 29 -18.27 -15.56 -8.84
C PHE A 29 -17.64 -16.42 -7.75
N LEU A 30 -16.44 -16.95 -8.02
CA LEU A 30 -15.68 -17.72 -7.04
C LEU A 30 -15.25 -16.87 -5.85
N ARG A 31 -14.74 -15.66 -6.11
CA ARG A 31 -14.29 -14.73 -5.08
C ARG A 31 -15.40 -14.43 -4.07
N LYS A 32 -16.60 -14.11 -4.56
CA LYS A 32 -17.77 -13.82 -3.73
C LYS A 32 -18.26 -15.03 -2.92
N LYS A 33 -18.09 -16.26 -3.44
CA LYS A 33 -18.52 -17.49 -2.77
C LYS A 33 -17.49 -18.04 -1.77
N LEU A 34 -16.21 -18.00 -2.12
CA LEU A 34 -15.16 -18.78 -1.45
C LEU A 34 -14.29 -17.98 -0.49
N ILE A 35 -14.13 -16.66 -0.69
CA ILE A 35 -13.17 -15.90 0.09
C ILE A 35 -13.59 -15.83 1.57
N GLY A 36 -12.69 -16.28 2.44
CA GLY A 36 -12.91 -16.38 3.87
C GLY A 36 -13.80 -17.55 4.31
N LYS A 37 -14.10 -18.50 3.40
CA LYS A 37 -14.84 -19.72 3.72
C LYS A 37 -13.89 -20.92 3.85
N GLU A 38 -14.27 -21.84 4.73
CA GLU A 38 -13.64 -23.16 4.84
C GLU A 38 -14.21 -24.05 3.71
N VAL A 39 -13.33 -24.80 3.05
CA VAL A 39 -13.69 -25.70 1.94
C VAL A 39 -13.09 -27.08 2.15
N CYS A 40 -13.79 -28.11 1.69
CA CYS A 40 -13.30 -29.48 1.59
C CYS A 40 -12.85 -29.72 0.14
N PHE A 41 -11.78 -30.48 -0.07
CA PHE A 41 -11.31 -30.78 -1.43
C PHE A 41 -10.75 -32.20 -1.53
N THR A 42 -10.81 -32.76 -2.73
CA THR A 42 -10.26 -34.08 -3.08
C THR A 42 -9.32 -33.93 -4.27
N ILE A 43 -8.14 -34.56 -4.21
CA ILE A 43 -7.17 -34.53 -5.31
C ILE A 43 -7.38 -35.77 -6.17
N GLU A 44 -7.62 -35.57 -7.46
CA GLU A 44 -7.83 -36.66 -8.44
C GLU A 44 -6.57 -36.97 -9.23
N ASN A 45 -5.82 -35.93 -9.64
CA ASN A 45 -4.67 -36.10 -10.52
C ASN A 45 -3.57 -35.09 -10.19
N LYS A 46 -2.31 -35.52 -10.30
CA LYS A 46 -1.15 -34.66 -10.13
C LYS A 46 -0.26 -34.76 -11.37
N THR A 47 0.03 -33.62 -11.99
CA THR A 47 0.90 -33.60 -13.16
C THR A 47 2.36 -33.77 -12.77
N PRO A 48 3.24 -34.22 -13.69
CA PRO A 48 4.68 -34.28 -13.45
C PRO A 48 5.30 -32.92 -13.10
N GLN A 49 4.64 -31.83 -13.51
CA GLN A 49 5.03 -30.45 -13.23
C GLN A 49 4.59 -29.97 -11.84
N GLY A 50 3.99 -30.85 -11.03
CA GLY A 50 3.53 -30.54 -9.67
C GLY A 50 2.16 -29.88 -9.59
N ARG A 51 1.40 -29.76 -10.68
CA ARG A 51 0.03 -29.19 -10.65
C ARG A 51 -0.95 -30.25 -10.16
N GLU A 52 -1.75 -29.90 -9.16
CA GLU A 52 -2.77 -30.78 -8.58
C GLU A 52 -4.15 -30.39 -9.09
N TYR A 53 -4.92 -31.39 -9.53
CA TYR A 53 -6.28 -31.27 -10.04
C TYR A 53 -7.21 -32.06 -9.14
N GLY A 54 -8.37 -31.47 -8.84
CA GLY A 54 -9.29 -32.01 -7.86
C GLY A 54 -10.64 -31.30 -7.85
N MET A 55 -11.52 -31.73 -6.96
CA MET A 55 -12.82 -31.11 -6.72
C MET A 55 -12.79 -30.29 -5.44
N ILE A 56 -13.58 -29.22 -5.41
CA ILE A 56 -13.71 -28.33 -4.25
C ILE A 56 -15.19 -28.29 -3.87
N TYR A 57 -15.45 -28.50 -2.59
CA TYR A 57 -16.77 -28.51 -1.98
C TYR A 57 -16.86 -27.41 -0.93
N LEU A 58 -17.93 -26.62 -0.98
CA LEU A 58 -18.20 -25.61 0.03
C LEU A 58 -18.80 -26.26 1.27
N GLY A 59 -18.02 -26.33 2.35
CA GLY A 59 -18.41 -27.03 3.58
C GLY A 59 -17.25 -27.80 4.19
N LYS A 60 -17.57 -28.68 5.15
CA LYS A 60 -16.59 -29.50 5.86
C LYS A 60 -16.44 -30.91 5.27
N ASP A 61 -17.40 -31.33 4.46
CA ASP A 61 -17.48 -32.65 3.85
C ASP A 61 -17.72 -32.54 2.33
N THR A 62 -17.63 -33.67 1.64
CA THR A 62 -17.80 -33.78 0.19
C THR A 62 -19.26 -33.77 -0.27
N ASN A 63 -20.21 -33.60 0.66
CA ASN A 63 -21.64 -33.48 0.36
C ASN A 63 -22.07 -32.02 0.15
N GLY A 64 -21.15 -31.07 0.37
CA GLY A 64 -21.38 -29.65 0.15
C GLY A 64 -21.53 -29.28 -1.33
N GLU A 65 -21.77 -28.00 -1.59
CA GLU A 65 -21.88 -27.46 -2.95
C GLU A 65 -20.57 -27.69 -3.71
N ASN A 66 -20.62 -28.42 -4.84
CA ASN A 66 -19.48 -28.61 -5.72
C ASN A 66 -19.24 -27.35 -6.57
N ILE A 67 -18.08 -26.74 -6.37
CA ILE A 67 -17.73 -25.46 -7.03
C ILE A 67 -17.60 -25.59 -8.55
N ALA A 68 -17.17 -26.75 -9.04
CA ALA A 68 -17.08 -26.99 -10.48
C ALA A 68 -18.47 -27.04 -11.13
N GLU A 69 -19.41 -27.72 -10.50
CA GLU A 69 -20.81 -27.79 -10.94
C GLU A 69 -21.44 -26.40 -10.97
N SER A 70 -21.28 -25.61 -9.91
CA SER A 70 -21.81 -24.25 -9.84
C SER A 70 -21.27 -23.30 -10.92
N LEU A 71 -19.98 -23.42 -11.28
CA LEU A 71 -19.42 -22.64 -12.39
C LEU A 71 -20.02 -23.04 -13.74
N VAL A 72 -20.19 -24.33 -13.99
CA VAL A 72 -20.74 -24.84 -15.25
C VAL A 72 -22.22 -24.49 -15.37
N ALA A 73 -22.99 -24.62 -14.29
CA ALA A 73 -24.41 -24.28 -14.23
C ALA A 73 -24.70 -22.79 -14.50
N GLU A 74 -23.76 -21.90 -14.19
CA GLU A 74 -23.85 -20.47 -14.52
C GLU A 74 -23.21 -20.11 -15.87
N GLY A 75 -22.74 -21.10 -16.65
CA GLY A 75 -22.10 -20.86 -17.94
C GLY A 75 -20.78 -20.09 -17.83
N LEU A 76 -20.07 -20.22 -16.70
CA LEU A 76 -18.78 -19.58 -16.42
C LEU A 76 -17.60 -20.54 -16.64
N ALA A 77 -17.86 -21.82 -16.87
CA ALA A 77 -16.90 -22.83 -17.27
C ALA A 77 -17.56 -23.86 -18.21
N THR A 78 -16.74 -24.55 -19.00
CA THR A 78 -17.16 -25.69 -19.83
C THR A 78 -16.48 -26.97 -19.38
N ARG A 79 -17.09 -28.11 -19.73
CA ARG A 79 -16.46 -29.42 -19.51
C ARG A 79 -15.30 -29.61 -20.49
N ARG A 80 -14.27 -30.34 -20.07
CA ARG A 80 -13.17 -30.75 -20.98
C ARG A 80 -13.64 -31.88 -21.90
N GLU A 81 -13.25 -31.79 -23.17
CA GLU A 81 -13.47 -32.83 -24.17
C GLU A 81 -12.69 -34.11 -23.86
N GLY A 82 -13.25 -35.27 -24.24
CA GLY A 82 -12.58 -36.58 -24.13
C GLY A 82 -12.62 -37.24 -22.75
N MET A 83 -13.47 -36.75 -21.83
CA MET A 83 -13.64 -37.36 -20.51
C MET A 83 -14.57 -38.60 -20.58
N ARG A 84 -14.24 -39.66 -19.83
CA ARG A 84 -14.97 -40.94 -19.89
C ARG A 84 -16.41 -40.80 -19.38
N ALA A 85 -17.39 -41.06 -20.26
CA ALA A 85 -18.84 -41.00 -19.99
C ALA A 85 -19.38 -41.91 -18.86
N ASN A 86 -18.53 -42.67 -18.17
CA ASN A 86 -18.93 -43.62 -17.14
C ASN A 86 -18.72 -43.07 -15.71
N ASN A 87 -18.34 -41.79 -15.55
CA ASN A 87 -18.18 -41.17 -14.22
C ASN A 87 -19.46 -40.40 -13.84
N PRO A 88 -20.14 -40.75 -12.72
CA PRO A 88 -21.33 -40.03 -12.24
C PRO A 88 -21.14 -38.51 -12.10
N GLU A 89 -19.97 -38.05 -11.67
CA GLU A 89 -19.66 -36.63 -11.50
C GLU A 89 -19.59 -35.89 -12.85
N GLN A 90 -19.14 -36.57 -13.90
CA GLN A 90 -19.11 -35.98 -15.24
C GLN A 90 -20.51 -35.89 -15.85
N ASN A 91 -21.39 -36.84 -15.52
CA ASN A 91 -22.79 -36.79 -15.92
C ASN A 91 -23.49 -35.59 -15.27
N ARG A 92 -23.27 -35.34 -13.97
CA ARG A 92 -23.78 -34.11 -13.31
C ARG A 92 -23.27 -32.84 -13.98
N LEU A 93 -21.97 -32.75 -14.28
CA LEU A 93 -21.41 -31.61 -15.02
C LEU A 93 -22.04 -31.44 -16.41
N SER A 94 -22.44 -32.54 -17.07
CA SER A 94 -23.15 -32.48 -18.35
C SER A 94 -24.57 -31.95 -18.21
N GLU A 95 -25.28 -32.37 -17.17
CA GLU A 95 -26.62 -31.86 -16.87
C GLU A 95 -26.58 -30.35 -16.57
N CYS A 96 -25.61 -29.89 -15.76
CA CYS A 96 -25.40 -28.47 -15.49
C CYS A 96 -25.07 -27.67 -16.77
N GLU A 97 -24.26 -28.23 -17.66
CA GLU A 97 -23.87 -27.57 -18.91
C GLU A 97 -25.05 -27.42 -19.86
N GLU A 98 -25.86 -28.46 -20.04
CA GLU A 98 -27.08 -28.41 -20.85
C GLU A 98 -28.11 -27.46 -20.24
N GLN A 99 -28.23 -27.41 -18.91
CA GLN A 99 -29.08 -26.42 -18.24
C GLN A 99 -28.60 -24.99 -18.50
N ALA A 100 -27.29 -24.74 -18.42
CA ALA A 100 -26.72 -23.42 -18.69
C ALA A 100 -26.91 -22.98 -20.15
N LYS A 101 -26.78 -23.91 -21.11
CA LYS A 101 -27.07 -23.69 -22.53
C LYS A 101 -28.54 -23.37 -22.76
N ALA A 102 -29.45 -24.18 -22.22
CA ALA A 102 -30.89 -23.98 -22.35
C ALA A 102 -31.33 -22.63 -21.77
N ALA A 103 -30.72 -22.22 -20.65
CA ALA A 103 -30.95 -20.93 -20.01
C ALA A 103 -30.17 -19.76 -20.63
N LYS A 104 -29.34 -19.99 -21.66
CA LYS A 104 -28.47 -19.00 -22.31
C LYS A 104 -27.62 -18.18 -21.32
N LYS A 105 -27.05 -18.85 -20.32
CA LYS A 105 -26.27 -18.22 -19.24
C LYS A 105 -24.79 -18.06 -19.62
N GLY A 106 -24.17 -16.97 -19.15
CA GLY A 106 -22.73 -16.76 -19.26
C GLY A 106 -22.25 -16.87 -20.72
N MET A 107 -21.27 -17.73 -20.98
CA MET A 107 -20.72 -17.93 -22.32
C MET A 107 -21.69 -18.54 -23.33
N TRP A 108 -22.84 -19.07 -22.88
CA TRP A 108 -23.90 -19.57 -23.74
C TRP A 108 -24.95 -18.50 -24.09
N SER A 109 -24.78 -17.27 -23.59
CA SER A 109 -25.62 -16.14 -23.98
C SER A 109 -25.32 -15.70 -25.43
N GLU A 110 -26.23 -14.91 -26.00
CA GLU A 110 -26.05 -14.40 -27.36
C GLU A 110 -24.96 -13.31 -27.40
N GLY A 111 -24.02 -13.44 -28.34
CA GLY A 111 -22.93 -12.49 -28.56
C GLY A 111 -21.56 -13.05 -28.21
N ASN A 112 -20.52 -12.23 -28.38
CA ASN A 112 -19.12 -12.63 -28.17
C ASN A 112 -18.60 -12.38 -26.75
N GLY A 113 -19.46 -11.90 -25.84
CA GLY A 113 -19.09 -11.59 -24.45
C GLY A 113 -18.09 -10.44 -24.28
N SER A 114 -17.89 -9.58 -25.29
CA SER A 114 -16.91 -8.48 -25.25
C SER A 114 -17.16 -7.49 -24.11
N HIS A 115 -18.42 -7.29 -23.70
CA HIS A 115 -18.80 -6.44 -22.58
C HIS A 115 -18.28 -6.94 -21.22
N THR A 116 -17.85 -8.20 -21.13
CA THR A 116 -17.24 -8.77 -19.91
C THR A 116 -15.74 -8.49 -19.83
N LEU A 117 -15.14 -8.02 -20.92
CA LEU A 117 -13.74 -7.65 -20.97
C LEU A 117 -13.55 -6.32 -20.25
N ARG A 118 -12.59 -6.28 -19.33
CA ARG A 118 -12.22 -5.07 -18.61
C ARG A 118 -11.16 -4.33 -19.39
N ASP A 119 -11.38 -3.04 -19.57
CA ASP A 119 -10.31 -2.13 -19.95
C ASP A 119 -9.45 -1.84 -18.70
N LEU A 120 -8.42 -2.67 -18.47
CA LEU A 120 -7.55 -2.51 -17.31
C LEU A 120 -6.60 -1.34 -17.50
N LYS A 121 -6.71 -0.35 -16.60
CA LYS A 121 -5.87 0.84 -16.61
C LYS A 121 -4.80 0.72 -15.53
N TYR A 122 -3.56 0.51 -15.96
CA TYR A 122 -2.40 0.34 -15.04
C TYR A 122 -1.72 1.66 -14.66
N THR A 123 -1.97 2.72 -15.43
CA THR A 123 -1.36 4.04 -15.24
C THR A 123 -2.45 5.09 -15.20
N ILE A 124 -2.35 6.01 -14.25
CA ILE A 124 -3.19 7.20 -14.20
C ILE A 124 -2.37 8.36 -14.77
N GLU A 125 -2.91 9.04 -15.79
CA GLU A 125 -2.23 10.16 -16.46
C GLU A 125 -1.93 11.31 -15.49
N ASN A 126 -2.94 11.72 -14.71
CA ASN A 126 -2.80 12.77 -13.70
C ASN A 126 -3.32 12.27 -12.34
N PRO A 127 -2.45 11.64 -11.52
CA PRO A 127 -2.83 11.07 -10.23
C PRO A 127 -3.41 12.10 -9.25
N ARG A 128 -2.91 13.36 -9.28
CA ARG A 128 -3.40 14.43 -8.40
C ARG A 128 -4.85 14.78 -8.74
N HIS A 129 -5.11 15.10 -10.01
CA HIS A 129 -6.45 15.38 -10.49
C HIS A 129 -7.40 14.20 -10.27
N PHE A 130 -6.92 12.96 -10.48
CA PHE A 130 -7.70 11.76 -10.22
C PHE A 130 -8.10 11.63 -8.75
N VAL A 131 -7.21 11.86 -7.80
CA VAL A 131 -7.58 11.80 -6.37
C VAL A 131 -8.53 12.94 -6.01
N ASP A 132 -8.24 14.16 -6.46
CA ASP A 132 -9.04 15.35 -6.14
C ASP A 132 -10.47 15.27 -6.69
N SER A 133 -10.68 14.68 -7.87
CA SER A 133 -12.00 14.52 -8.48
C SER A 133 -12.94 13.59 -7.69
N HIS A 134 -12.39 12.71 -6.85
CA HIS A 134 -13.18 11.83 -5.99
C HIS A 134 -13.59 12.49 -4.68
N HIS A 135 -13.07 13.69 -4.37
CA HIS A 135 -13.45 14.49 -3.19
C HIS A 135 -13.44 13.70 -1.87
N GLN A 136 -12.44 12.82 -1.70
CA GLN A 136 -12.29 11.94 -0.53
C GLN A 136 -13.55 11.08 -0.24
N LYS A 137 -14.39 10.83 -1.25
CA LYS A 137 -15.52 9.90 -1.13
C LYS A 137 -15.00 8.45 -1.20
N PRO A 138 -15.61 7.53 -0.44
CA PRO A 138 -15.24 6.12 -0.51
C PRO A 138 -15.47 5.54 -1.90
N VAL A 139 -14.43 4.96 -2.50
CA VAL A 139 -14.46 4.30 -3.81
C VAL A 139 -14.49 2.80 -3.62
N ASN A 140 -15.42 2.11 -4.25
CA ASN A 140 -15.48 0.64 -4.21
C ASN A 140 -14.24 0.06 -4.90
N ALA A 141 -13.58 -0.88 -4.25
CA ALA A 141 -12.37 -1.50 -4.78
C ALA A 141 -12.24 -2.96 -4.34
N ILE A 142 -11.42 -3.70 -5.07
CA ILE A 142 -11.03 -5.08 -4.73
C ILE A 142 -9.53 -5.11 -4.49
N ILE A 143 -9.09 -5.64 -3.35
CA ILE A 143 -7.66 -5.79 -3.08
C ILE A 143 -7.14 -6.99 -3.87
N GLU A 144 -6.32 -6.75 -4.89
CA GLU A 144 -5.80 -7.80 -5.78
C GLU A 144 -4.51 -8.42 -5.22
N HIS A 145 -3.67 -7.64 -4.55
CA HIS A 145 -2.38 -8.09 -4.04
C HIS A 145 -1.95 -7.29 -2.82
N VAL A 146 -1.21 -7.91 -1.90
CA VAL A 146 -0.61 -7.25 -0.74
C VAL A 146 0.90 -7.34 -0.86
N ARG A 147 1.57 -6.19 -0.97
CA ARG A 147 3.04 -6.15 -1.10
C ARG A 147 3.71 -6.27 0.27
N ASP A 148 3.21 -5.49 1.22
CA ASP A 148 3.57 -5.53 2.63
C ASP A 148 2.33 -5.16 3.47
N GLY A 149 2.45 -5.12 4.80
CA GLY A 149 1.31 -4.84 5.67
C GLY A 149 0.59 -3.52 5.40
N SER A 150 1.28 -2.52 4.85
CA SER A 150 0.75 -1.16 4.59
C SER A 150 0.61 -0.79 3.11
N VAL A 151 1.07 -1.63 2.18
CA VAL A 151 1.05 -1.37 0.74
C VAL A 151 0.32 -2.49 0.00
N VAL A 152 -0.74 -2.14 -0.70
CA VAL A 152 -1.59 -3.07 -1.46
C VAL A 152 -1.76 -2.61 -2.90
N ARG A 153 -2.10 -3.54 -3.80
CA ARG A 153 -2.67 -3.21 -5.10
C ARG A 153 -4.18 -3.38 -5.04
N ALA A 154 -4.89 -2.34 -5.46
CA ALA A 154 -6.33 -2.31 -5.48
C ALA A 154 -6.84 -2.09 -6.90
N LEU A 155 -7.89 -2.81 -7.28
CA LEU A 155 -8.68 -2.58 -8.48
C LEU A 155 -9.84 -1.66 -8.12
N LEU A 156 -9.77 -0.39 -8.55
CA LEU A 156 -10.82 0.60 -8.32
C LEU A 156 -11.97 0.39 -9.31
N LEU A 157 -13.21 0.48 -8.82
CA LEU A 157 -14.44 0.37 -9.60
C LEU A 157 -15.10 1.75 -9.75
N PRO A 158 -15.82 2.02 -10.86
CA PRO A 158 -16.21 1.09 -11.93
C PRO A 158 -15.19 0.95 -13.08
N ASP A 159 -14.21 1.85 -13.19
CA ASP A 159 -13.36 1.99 -14.39
C ASP A 159 -12.15 1.06 -14.45
N TYR A 160 -12.03 0.14 -13.50
CA TYR A 160 -10.97 -0.89 -13.45
C TYR A 160 -9.53 -0.35 -13.45
N TYR A 161 -9.27 0.73 -12.70
CA TYR A 161 -7.91 1.21 -12.44
C TYR A 161 -7.19 0.29 -11.46
N LEU A 162 -6.06 -0.28 -11.88
CA LEU A 162 -5.21 -1.10 -11.01
C LEU A 162 -4.09 -0.23 -10.42
N VAL A 163 -4.30 0.22 -9.20
CA VAL A 163 -3.44 1.20 -8.53
C VAL A 163 -2.71 0.60 -7.32
N THR A 164 -1.60 1.22 -6.94
CA THR A 164 -0.94 0.92 -5.67
C THR A 164 -1.45 1.87 -4.60
N VAL A 165 -1.99 1.33 -3.51
CA VAL A 165 -2.48 2.10 -2.36
C VAL A 165 -1.56 1.86 -1.17
N MET A 166 -1.05 2.94 -0.60
CA MET A 166 -0.29 2.94 0.64
C MET A 166 -1.16 3.51 1.75
N LEU A 167 -1.25 2.81 2.88
CA LEU A 167 -2.02 3.26 4.03
C LEU A 167 -1.46 4.57 4.59
N SER A 168 -2.31 5.60 4.64
CA SER A 168 -1.92 6.91 5.14
C SER A 168 -1.66 6.90 6.65
N GLY A 169 -0.73 7.75 7.08
CA GLY A 169 -0.36 7.94 8.48
C GLY A 169 0.45 6.81 9.13
N ILE A 170 0.69 5.70 8.44
CA ILE A 170 1.44 4.55 8.99
C ILE A 170 2.48 4.00 8.02
N LYS A 171 3.40 3.18 8.54
CA LYS A 171 4.31 2.35 7.74
C LYS A 171 4.56 1.03 8.46
N CYS A 172 4.42 -0.07 7.71
CA CYS A 172 4.84 -1.40 8.16
C CYS A 172 6.31 -1.66 7.79
N PRO A 173 6.98 -2.62 8.45
CA PRO A 173 8.24 -3.18 7.99
C PRO A 173 8.10 -3.70 6.56
N THR A 174 9.15 -3.53 5.76
CA THR A 174 9.13 -3.78 4.32
C THR A 174 10.12 -4.87 3.91
N PHE A 175 9.98 -5.38 2.69
CA PHE A 175 10.94 -6.29 2.07
C PHE A 175 12.00 -5.45 1.33
N ARG A 176 13.26 -5.54 1.76
CA ARG A 176 14.37 -4.85 1.10
C ARG A 176 14.79 -5.68 -0.12
N ARG A 177 14.82 -5.05 -1.29
CA ARG A 177 15.38 -5.65 -2.50
C ARG A 177 16.87 -5.41 -2.55
N GLU A 178 17.65 -6.48 -2.59
CA GLU A 178 19.09 -6.43 -2.82
C GLU A 178 19.40 -6.35 -4.32
N ALA A 179 20.63 -5.96 -4.66
CA ALA A 179 21.07 -5.79 -6.05
C ALA A 179 20.95 -7.08 -6.88
N ASP A 180 21.05 -8.23 -6.22
CA ASP A 180 20.98 -9.56 -6.82
C ASP A 180 19.53 -10.04 -7.04
N GLY A 181 18.54 -9.19 -6.75
CA GLY A 181 17.12 -9.48 -6.91
C GLY A 181 16.48 -10.26 -5.75
N ASN A 182 17.26 -10.62 -4.73
CA ASN A 182 16.75 -11.30 -3.55
C ASN A 182 16.03 -10.30 -2.60
N GLU A 183 14.90 -10.71 -2.03
CA GLU A 183 14.11 -9.90 -1.10
C GLU A 183 14.38 -10.33 0.35
N THR A 184 15.04 -9.46 1.12
CA THR A 184 15.29 -9.69 2.56
C THR A 184 14.22 -8.98 3.41
N PRO A 185 13.40 -9.72 4.19
CA PRO A 185 12.36 -9.12 5.01
C PRO A 185 12.95 -8.38 6.22
N GLU A 186 12.48 -7.15 6.48
CA GLU A 186 12.69 -6.51 7.77
C GLU A 186 12.00 -7.30 8.91
N PRO A 187 12.44 -7.17 10.17
CA PRO A 187 11.77 -7.81 11.29
C PRO A 187 10.27 -7.50 11.31
N PHE A 188 9.44 -8.53 11.43
CA PHE A 188 7.97 -8.46 11.40
C PHE A 188 7.34 -8.10 10.04
N ALA A 189 8.09 -8.03 8.94
CA ALA A 189 7.54 -7.70 7.62
C ALA A 189 6.60 -8.79 7.08
N ALA A 190 6.99 -10.06 7.18
CA ALA A 190 6.18 -11.19 6.71
C ALA A 190 4.89 -11.35 7.52
N GLU A 191 4.97 -11.17 8.84
CA GLU A 191 3.84 -11.26 9.75
C GLU A 191 2.86 -10.08 9.55
N ALA A 192 3.39 -8.87 9.33
CA ALA A 192 2.57 -7.70 8.99
C ALA A 192 1.86 -7.89 7.64
N LYS A 193 2.56 -8.42 6.63
CA LYS A 193 1.97 -8.79 5.33
C LYS A 193 0.83 -9.79 5.50
N PHE A 194 1.08 -10.90 6.20
CA PHE A 194 0.08 -11.94 6.47
C PHE A 194 -1.14 -11.39 7.24
N PHE A 195 -0.92 -10.47 8.18
CA PHE A 195 -2.00 -9.85 8.94
C PHE A 195 -2.99 -9.10 8.02
N THR A 196 -2.47 -8.38 7.03
CA THR A 196 -3.28 -7.67 6.03
C THR A 196 -3.86 -8.64 5.00
N GLU A 197 -3.10 -9.63 4.52
CA GLU A 197 -3.57 -10.62 3.53
C GLU A 197 -4.74 -11.45 4.03
N SER A 198 -4.62 -12.02 5.23
CA SER A 198 -5.66 -12.86 5.84
C SER A 198 -7.00 -12.12 6.00
N ARG A 199 -6.99 -10.78 6.04
CA ARG A 199 -8.18 -9.93 6.24
C ARG A 199 -8.71 -9.31 4.95
N LEU A 200 -7.83 -8.82 4.08
CA LEU A 200 -8.22 -7.95 2.97
C LEU A 200 -7.97 -8.54 1.57
N LEU A 201 -7.10 -9.53 1.41
CA LEU A 201 -6.78 -10.07 0.08
C LEU A 201 -8.03 -10.58 -0.65
N GLN A 202 -8.33 -10.07 -1.84
CA GLN A 202 -9.53 -10.39 -2.64
C GLN A 202 -10.87 -10.07 -1.96
N ARG A 203 -10.90 -9.22 -0.93
CA ARG A 203 -12.14 -8.73 -0.32
C ARG A 203 -12.63 -7.46 -1.03
N ASP A 204 -13.94 -7.27 -1.03
CA ASP A 204 -14.57 -6.01 -1.41
C ASP A 204 -14.35 -5.00 -0.28
N VAL A 205 -13.78 -3.86 -0.64
CA VAL A 205 -13.48 -2.78 0.30
C VAL A 205 -13.91 -1.45 -0.28
N GLN A 206 -13.98 -0.43 0.57
CA GLN A 206 -14.05 0.94 0.11
C GLN A 206 -12.75 1.64 0.46
N ILE A 207 -12.16 2.36 -0.50
CA ILE A 207 -10.91 3.08 -0.31
C ILE A 207 -11.21 4.57 -0.40
N ILE A 208 -10.82 5.31 0.64
CA ILE A 208 -10.78 6.78 0.57
C ILE A 208 -9.45 7.15 -0.08
N LEU A 209 -9.51 7.79 -1.23
CA LEU A 209 -8.34 8.36 -1.91
C LEU A 209 -8.07 9.74 -1.30
N GLU A 210 -6.99 9.86 -0.53
CA GLU A 210 -6.72 11.07 0.27
C GLU A 210 -5.65 11.95 -0.36
N SER A 211 -4.59 11.34 -0.90
CA SER A 211 -3.53 12.04 -1.63
C SER A 211 -2.80 11.08 -2.57
N CYS A 212 -1.76 11.54 -3.26
CA CYS A 212 -0.94 10.68 -4.13
C CYS A 212 0.52 11.15 -4.15
N HIS A 213 1.42 10.20 -4.42
CA HIS A 213 2.81 10.45 -4.76
C HIS A 213 3.22 9.54 -5.90
N ASN A 214 3.59 10.12 -7.05
CA ASN A 214 3.77 9.40 -8.32
C ASN A 214 2.48 8.63 -8.67
N GLN A 215 2.58 7.33 -8.98
CA GLN A 215 1.43 6.46 -9.23
C GLN A 215 0.87 5.81 -7.94
N ASN A 216 1.48 6.08 -6.78
CA ASN A 216 1.01 5.54 -5.51
C ASN A 216 -0.03 6.48 -4.91
N ILE A 217 -1.17 5.91 -4.52
CA ILE A 217 -2.23 6.63 -3.83
C ILE A 217 -2.05 6.45 -2.33
N LEU A 218 -2.11 7.55 -1.58
CA LEU A 218 -2.26 7.53 -0.12
C LEU A 218 -3.75 7.45 0.20
N GLY A 219 -4.13 6.46 1.00
CA GLY A 219 -5.53 6.28 1.32
C GLY A 219 -5.80 5.41 2.53
N THR A 220 -7.06 5.38 2.91
CA THR A 220 -7.56 4.55 4.01
C THR A 220 -8.48 3.47 3.46
N ILE A 221 -8.25 2.21 3.84
CA ILE A 221 -9.10 1.08 3.47
C ILE A 221 -10.17 0.87 4.53
N LEU A 222 -11.43 0.91 4.11
CA LEU A 222 -12.61 0.67 4.90
C LEU A 222 -13.17 -0.72 4.61
N HIS A 223 -13.40 -1.48 5.68
CA HIS A 223 -14.06 -2.77 5.64
C HIS A 223 -15.03 -2.86 6.83
N PRO A 224 -16.20 -3.53 6.71
CA PRO A 224 -17.18 -3.62 7.79
C PRO A 224 -16.60 -4.16 9.12
N ASN A 225 -15.63 -5.07 9.04
CA ASN A 225 -15.00 -5.69 10.22
C ASN A 225 -13.97 -4.77 10.93
N GLY A 226 -13.68 -3.58 10.39
CA GLY A 226 -12.80 -2.60 11.04
C GLY A 226 -11.77 -1.93 10.11
N ASN A 227 -11.08 -0.94 10.67
CA ASN A 227 -10.05 -0.18 9.97
C ASN A 227 -8.68 -0.87 10.08
N ILE A 228 -8.14 -1.33 8.96
CA ILE A 228 -6.87 -2.06 8.94
C ILE A 228 -5.70 -1.21 9.46
N THR A 229 -5.71 0.10 9.22
CA THR A 229 -4.66 1.03 9.65
C THR A 229 -4.54 1.07 11.17
N GLU A 230 -5.68 1.12 11.87
CA GLU A 230 -5.73 1.13 13.34
C GLU A 230 -5.33 -0.23 13.92
N LEU A 231 -5.78 -1.33 13.30
CA LEU A 231 -5.46 -2.69 13.72
C LEU A 231 -3.96 -2.99 13.62
N LEU A 232 -3.31 -2.58 12.53
CA LEU A 232 -1.86 -2.75 12.34
C LEU A 232 -1.04 -2.02 13.42
N LEU A 233 -1.45 -0.80 13.78
CA LEU A 233 -0.80 -0.04 14.86
C LEU A 233 -1.03 -0.69 16.22
N LYS A 234 -2.28 -1.07 16.52
CA LYS A 234 -2.66 -1.66 17.81
C LYS A 234 -1.95 -2.99 18.08
N GLU A 235 -1.76 -3.81 17.05
CA GLU A 235 -0.98 -5.05 17.14
C GLU A 235 0.54 -4.82 17.08
N GLY A 236 1.01 -3.60 16.83
CA GLY A 236 2.44 -3.30 16.75
C GLY A 236 3.12 -3.80 15.47
N PHE A 237 2.37 -4.00 14.39
CA PHE A 237 2.92 -4.30 13.05
C PHE A 237 3.29 -3.04 12.28
N ALA A 238 2.80 -1.87 12.70
CA ALA A 238 3.08 -0.60 12.06
C ALA A 238 3.50 0.47 13.09
N ARG A 239 4.14 1.52 12.58
CA ARG A 239 4.41 2.77 13.30
C ARG A 239 3.75 3.95 12.61
N CYS A 240 3.44 5.00 13.36
CA CYS A 240 2.94 6.25 12.82
C CYS A 240 4.02 6.99 12.02
N VAL A 241 3.59 7.71 10.98
CA VAL A 241 4.47 8.43 10.06
C VAL A 241 4.00 9.87 9.89
N ASP A 242 4.81 10.81 10.39
CA ASP A 242 4.41 12.21 10.53
C ASP A 242 4.18 12.95 9.21
N TRP A 243 4.83 12.55 8.12
CA TRP A 243 4.67 13.24 6.83
C TRP A 243 3.35 12.91 6.14
N SER A 244 2.76 11.73 6.41
CA SER A 244 1.49 11.29 5.83
C SER A 244 0.33 11.30 6.82
N ILE A 245 0.57 11.56 8.12
CA ILE A 245 -0.48 11.53 9.14
C ILE A 245 -1.49 12.67 8.99
N ALA A 246 -1.08 13.80 8.43
CA ALA A 246 -1.97 14.95 8.18
C ALA A 246 -2.97 14.67 7.04
N VAL A 247 -2.66 13.71 6.16
CA VAL A 247 -3.51 13.30 5.04
C VAL A 247 -4.64 12.37 5.50
N TYR A 248 -4.49 11.72 6.65
CA TYR A 248 -5.45 10.76 7.18
C TYR A 248 -6.75 11.43 7.64
N THR A 249 -7.86 11.06 7.03
CA THR A 249 -9.17 11.71 7.20
C THR A 249 -10.05 11.14 8.31
N ARG A 250 -9.61 10.09 9.02
CA ARG A 250 -10.44 9.34 9.99
C ARG A 250 -10.10 9.59 11.46
N GLY A 251 -9.28 10.60 11.75
CA GLY A 251 -8.85 11.03 13.09
C GLY A 251 -7.43 10.56 13.42
N ALA A 252 -6.44 11.43 13.21
CA ALA A 252 -5.03 11.14 13.45
C ALA A 252 -4.72 10.78 14.91
N GLU A 253 -5.50 11.30 15.85
CA GLU A 253 -5.43 11.01 17.28
C GLU A 253 -5.68 9.53 17.59
N LYS A 254 -6.54 8.86 16.82
CA LYS A 254 -6.80 7.41 16.98
C LYS A 254 -5.58 6.58 16.62
N LEU A 255 -4.88 6.96 15.54
CA LEU A 255 -3.64 6.30 15.14
C LEU A 255 -2.58 6.43 16.24
N ARG A 256 -2.41 7.63 16.80
CA ARG A 256 -1.47 7.85 17.92
C ARG A 256 -1.85 7.04 19.17
N ALA A 257 -3.14 6.97 19.48
CA ALA A 257 -3.62 6.15 20.61
C ALA A 257 -3.34 4.65 20.39
N ALA A 258 -3.58 4.14 19.18
CA ALA A 258 -3.30 2.75 18.82
C ALA A 258 -1.80 2.42 18.85
N GLU A 259 -0.95 3.32 18.34
CA GLU A 259 0.51 3.16 18.42
C GLU A 259 1.00 3.17 19.88
N ARG A 260 0.46 4.08 20.70
CA ARG A 260 0.79 4.17 22.13
C ARG A 260 0.43 2.88 22.86
N PHE A 261 -0.74 2.29 22.56
CA PHE A 261 -1.17 1.01 23.14
C PHE A 261 -0.15 -0.12 22.89
N ALA A 262 0.39 -0.20 21.67
CA ALA A 262 1.39 -1.21 21.30
C ALA A 262 2.77 -0.92 21.91
N LYS A 263 3.17 0.36 21.98
CA LYS A 263 4.42 0.81 22.63
C LYS A 263 4.46 0.47 24.12
N GLU A 264 3.40 0.80 24.85
CA GLU A 264 3.28 0.54 26.29
C GLU A 264 3.38 -0.96 26.62
N ARG A 265 2.87 -1.81 25.72
CA ARG A 265 2.88 -3.28 25.85
C ARG A 265 4.08 -3.96 25.19
N ARG A 266 5.01 -3.20 24.61
CA ARG A 266 6.21 -3.72 23.93
C ARG A 266 5.88 -4.78 22.88
N LEU A 267 4.83 -4.55 22.09
CA LEU A 267 4.36 -5.49 21.08
C LEU A 267 5.21 -5.43 19.81
N ARG A 268 5.69 -6.59 19.33
CA ARG A 268 6.31 -6.80 18.00
C ARG A 268 7.43 -5.81 17.70
N ILE A 269 7.23 -4.83 16.82
CA ILE A 269 8.26 -3.83 16.48
C ILE A 269 8.70 -2.99 17.69
N TRP A 270 7.88 -2.98 18.76
CA TRP A 270 8.15 -2.28 20.01
C TRP A 270 8.81 -3.15 21.08
N ARG A 271 9.16 -4.41 20.81
CA ARG A 271 9.77 -5.31 21.82
C ARG A 271 11.06 -4.74 22.41
N ASP A 272 11.88 -4.12 21.56
CA ASP A 272 13.19 -3.53 21.91
C ASP A 272 13.07 -2.01 22.13
N TYR A 273 11.85 -1.49 22.35
CA TYR A 273 11.63 -0.06 22.54
C TYR A 273 12.22 0.42 23.88
N VAL A 274 13.27 1.23 23.78
CA VAL A 274 13.85 1.97 24.89
C VAL A 274 13.08 3.27 25.03
N ALA A 275 12.29 3.40 26.10
CA ALA A 275 11.66 4.66 26.42
C ALA A 275 12.76 5.71 26.66
N PRO A 276 12.60 6.95 26.17
CA PRO A 276 13.50 8.04 26.52
C PRO A 276 13.44 8.23 28.04
N THR A 277 14.37 7.62 28.76
CA THR A 277 14.58 7.93 30.17
C THR A 277 15.07 9.36 30.21
N ALA A 278 14.30 10.24 30.85
CA ALA A 278 14.70 11.63 31.15
C ALA A 278 15.87 11.73 32.14
N ASN A 279 16.72 10.69 32.19
CA ASN A 279 17.98 10.65 32.91
C ASN A 279 19.10 11.03 31.91
N LEU A 280 18.97 12.20 31.29
CA LEU A 280 20.19 12.93 30.92
C LEU A 280 20.82 13.31 32.26
N ASP A 281 22.06 12.87 32.49
CA ASP A 281 22.83 13.33 33.63
C ASP A 281 22.79 14.86 33.68
N GLN A 282 22.83 15.47 34.85
CA GLN A 282 22.69 16.94 34.96
C GLN A 282 23.79 17.68 34.17
N LYS A 283 24.92 17.01 33.92
CA LYS A 283 26.01 17.44 33.02
C LYS A 283 25.63 17.46 31.53
N ASP A 284 24.62 16.69 31.13
CA ASP A 284 24.16 16.55 29.75
C ASP A 284 22.93 17.40 29.40
N LYS A 285 22.39 18.16 30.37
CA LYS A 285 21.22 19.03 30.16
C LYS A 285 21.59 20.41 29.61
N GLN A 286 22.79 20.89 29.89
CA GLN A 286 23.28 22.18 29.42
C GLN A 286 24.76 22.08 29.03
N PHE A 287 25.05 22.46 27.79
CA PHE A 287 26.41 22.57 27.28
C PHE A 287 26.62 23.95 26.68
N VAL A 288 27.80 24.51 26.91
CA VAL A 288 28.29 25.64 26.13
C VAL A 288 29.13 25.08 25.00
N ALA A 289 28.77 25.40 23.77
CA ALA A 289 29.46 24.94 22.57
C ALA A 289 29.52 26.08 21.55
N LYS A 290 30.54 26.07 20.69
CA LYS A 290 30.67 27.04 19.61
C LYS A 290 29.93 26.53 18.39
N VAL A 291 28.99 27.31 17.85
CA VAL A 291 28.36 26.99 16.56
C VAL A 291 29.43 27.07 15.47
N MET A 292 29.59 25.96 14.74
CA MET A 292 30.58 25.85 13.65
C MET A 292 29.92 25.97 12.28
N GLN A 293 28.73 25.36 12.12
CA GLN A 293 28.02 25.34 10.86
C GLN A 293 26.51 25.22 11.12
N VAL A 294 25.72 25.94 10.34
CA VAL A 294 24.26 25.71 10.26
C VAL A 294 24.03 24.87 9.01
N LEU A 295 23.46 23.67 9.18
CA LEU A 295 23.13 22.78 8.05
C LEU A 295 21.80 23.22 7.47
N ASN A 296 20.74 23.17 8.29
CA ASN A 296 19.37 23.52 7.95
C ASN A 296 18.75 24.37 9.07
N ALA A 297 17.54 24.89 8.85
CA ALA A 297 16.83 25.68 9.85
C ALA A 297 16.47 24.92 11.15
N ASP A 298 16.67 23.59 11.20
CA ASP A 298 16.53 22.78 12.41
C ASP A 298 17.80 22.02 12.82
N ALA A 299 18.91 22.13 12.09
CA ALA A 299 20.11 21.31 12.30
C ALA A 299 21.38 22.16 12.33
N ILE A 300 22.09 22.16 13.45
CA ILE A 300 23.27 22.99 13.70
C ILE A 300 24.43 22.11 14.18
N VAL A 301 25.61 22.26 13.57
CA VAL A 301 26.85 21.61 14.04
C VAL A 301 27.53 22.52 15.05
N VAL A 302 27.78 21.98 16.24
CA VAL A 302 28.47 22.65 17.34
C VAL A 302 29.78 21.92 17.67
N LYS A 303 30.80 22.69 18.04
CA LYS A 303 32.05 22.17 18.61
C LYS A 303 32.02 22.30 20.12
N LEU A 304 32.12 21.17 20.81
CA LEU A 304 32.18 21.09 22.27
C LEU A 304 33.56 21.54 22.79
N ASN A 305 33.63 21.87 24.08
CA ASN A 305 34.89 22.22 24.73
C ASN A 305 35.90 21.04 24.75
N SER A 306 35.43 19.81 24.60
CA SER A 306 36.28 18.62 24.42
C SER A 306 37.00 18.57 23.07
N GLY A 307 36.62 19.44 22.12
CA GLY A 307 37.12 19.44 20.74
C GLY A 307 36.24 18.66 19.76
N ASP A 308 35.28 17.88 20.26
CA ASP A 308 34.37 17.06 19.46
C ASP A 308 33.30 17.90 18.76
N TYR A 309 32.84 17.40 17.61
CA TYR A 309 31.74 18.00 16.85
C TYR A 309 30.45 17.19 17.07
N LYS A 310 29.34 17.88 17.33
CA LYS A 310 28.00 17.30 17.41
C LYS A 310 27.01 18.07 16.54
N THR A 311 26.10 17.34 15.91
CA THR A 311 24.93 17.93 15.26
C THR A 311 23.77 17.97 16.24
N ILE A 312 23.24 19.16 16.50
CA ILE A 312 22.09 19.42 17.35
C ILE A 312 20.88 19.70 16.47
N HIS A 313 19.80 18.98 16.73
CA HIS A 313 18.51 19.24 16.11
C HIS A 313 17.60 20.02 17.06
N LEU A 314 16.98 21.08 16.56
CA LEU A 314 16.04 21.88 17.33
C LEU A 314 14.78 21.05 17.59
N SER A 315 14.43 20.89 18.87
CA SER A 315 13.27 20.09 19.26
C SER A 315 11.97 20.79 18.87
N SER A 316 10.96 19.98 18.51
CA SER A 316 9.58 20.42 18.28
C SER A 316 9.36 21.39 17.12
N ILE A 317 10.35 21.60 16.25
CA ILE A 317 10.20 22.40 15.03
C ILE A 317 10.53 21.56 13.80
N ARG A 318 10.02 21.99 12.65
CA ARG A 318 10.33 21.39 11.34
C ARG A 318 10.59 22.52 10.34
N PRO A 319 11.71 22.48 9.61
CA PRO A 319 12.01 23.51 8.63
C PRO A 319 11.20 23.27 7.35
N PRO A 320 10.93 24.31 6.55
CA PRO A 320 10.41 24.16 5.21
C PRO A 320 11.37 23.29 4.38
N ARG A 321 10.87 22.20 3.78
CA ARG A 321 11.66 21.40 2.84
C ARG A 321 11.45 21.94 1.44
N LEU A 322 12.53 22.14 0.69
CA LEU A 322 12.43 22.36 -0.75
C LEU A 322 11.88 21.08 -1.38
N GLU A 323 10.79 21.17 -2.13
CA GLU A 323 10.26 20.04 -2.89
C GLU A 323 11.31 19.63 -3.94
N GLY A 324 11.90 18.43 -3.81
CA GLY A 324 12.70 17.82 -4.88
C GLY A 324 14.06 17.23 -4.52
N GLU A 325 14.60 17.42 -3.30
CA GLU A 325 15.89 16.79 -2.96
C GLU A 325 15.71 15.39 -2.34
N ASN A 326 15.88 14.37 -3.20
CA ASN A 326 16.11 12.99 -2.80
C ASN A 326 17.34 12.90 -1.89
N THR A 327 17.21 12.13 -0.81
CA THR A 327 18.27 11.86 0.16
C THR A 327 19.30 10.91 -0.44
N GLN A 328 20.18 11.41 -1.31
CA GLN A 328 21.40 10.73 -1.75
C GLN A 328 22.30 11.72 -2.50
N ALA A 329 23.11 12.48 -1.76
CA ALA A 329 24.39 12.97 -2.25
C ALA A 329 25.21 13.48 -1.06
N GLU A 330 26.30 12.79 -0.73
CA GLU A 330 27.45 13.46 -0.11
C GLU A 330 27.89 14.57 -1.08
N LYS A 331 27.59 15.83 -0.76
CA LYS A 331 28.16 16.98 -1.47
C LYS A 331 28.91 17.84 -0.47
N LYS A 332 30.23 17.70 -0.49
CA LYS A 332 31.15 18.78 -0.09
C LYS A 332 30.79 20.00 -0.94
N LEU A 333 30.17 21.00 -0.32
CA LEU A 333 29.98 22.33 -0.90
C LEU A 333 31.02 23.30 -0.31
N PRO A 334 31.55 24.24 -1.11
CA PRO A 334 32.73 25.03 -0.76
C PRO A 334 32.39 26.07 0.32
N LEU A 335 33.37 26.35 1.19
CA LEU A 335 33.29 27.40 2.21
C LEU A 335 33.02 28.76 1.53
N TYR A 336 31.83 29.32 1.75
CA TYR A 336 31.63 30.77 1.70
C TYR A 336 31.70 31.31 3.13
N VAL A 337 32.85 31.91 3.47
CA VAL A 337 33.03 32.66 4.71
C VAL A 337 32.36 34.02 4.54
N GLY A 338 31.07 34.10 4.89
CA GLY A 338 30.38 35.37 5.07
C GLY A 338 30.49 35.81 6.53
N ILE A 339 31.37 36.79 6.81
CA ILE A 339 31.43 37.46 8.11
C ILE A 339 30.12 38.22 8.30
N CYS A 340 29.19 37.68 9.09
CA CYS A 340 28.00 38.40 9.50
C CYS A 340 28.28 39.07 10.85
N CYS A 341 28.56 40.36 10.79
CA CYS A 341 28.73 41.23 11.95
C CYS A 341 27.37 41.33 12.67
N VAL A 342 27.27 40.78 13.88
CA VAL A 342 26.07 40.90 14.72
C VAL A 342 26.08 42.27 15.40
N SER A 343 25.43 43.24 14.78
CA SER A 343 25.09 44.51 15.44
C SER A 343 23.80 44.32 16.24
N VAL A 344 23.93 44.33 17.57
CA VAL A 344 22.81 44.37 18.51
C VAL A 344 22.04 45.68 18.31
N PHE A 345 20.76 45.63 17.94
CA PHE A 345 19.89 46.80 18.03
C PHE A 345 18.58 46.51 18.78
N ARG A 346 18.39 47.34 19.79
CA ARG A 346 17.35 47.35 20.81
C ARG A 346 16.02 47.81 20.20
N HIS A 347 14.94 47.17 20.61
CA HIS A 347 13.54 47.50 20.29
C HIS A 347 13.19 48.99 20.50
N ARG A 348 12.50 49.59 19.52
CA ARG A 348 11.39 50.52 19.77
C ARG A 348 10.43 50.58 18.58
N TYR A 349 9.17 50.28 18.87
CA TYR A 349 7.99 50.44 18.04
C TYR A 349 7.77 51.90 17.63
N GLN A 350 7.37 52.15 16.36
CA GLN A 350 6.30 53.08 16.00
C GLN A 350 5.93 52.98 14.50
N ASN A 351 4.68 52.57 14.25
CA ASN A 351 3.72 52.95 13.19
C ASN A 351 4.21 53.35 11.79
N LEU A 352 3.79 52.59 10.76
CA LEU A 352 2.92 53.03 9.64
C LEU A 352 2.86 51.95 8.53
N VAL A 353 1.65 51.69 8.04
CA VAL A 353 1.24 50.82 6.89
C VAL A 353 0.84 51.78 5.74
N PRO A 354 0.61 51.43 4.44
CA PRO A 354 0.87 50.21 3.63
C PRO A 354 1.70 50.48 2.35
N SER A 355 2.14 49.42 1.64
CA SER A 355 1.86 49.18 0.20
C SER A 355 2.81 48.16 -0.42
N ALA A 356 2.23 47.26 -1.22
CA ALA A 356 2.92 46.26 -2.02
C ALA A 356 3.74 46.89 -3.16
N VAL A 357 4.94 46.38 -3.40
CA VAL A 357 5.62 46.51 -4.71
C VAL A 357 6.28 45.17 -5.05
N LEU A 358 5.71 44.53 -6.06
CA LEU A 358 6.25 43.46 -6.87
C LEU A 358 7.47 44.01 -7.64
N LEU A 359 8.64 43.39 -7.53
CA LEU A 359 9.76 43.65 -8.44
C LEU A 359 10.32 42.35 -9.02
N ILE A 360 10.07 42.22 -10.31
CA ILE A 360 10.64 41.29 -11.28
C ILE A 360 12.15 41.59 -11.37
N LEU A 361 13.00 40.58 -11.23
CA LEU A 361 14.43 40.70 -11.48
C LEU A 361 14.73 40.24 -12.92
N ASP A 362 14.87 41.23 -13.80
CA ASP A 362 15.52 41.08 -15.10
C ASP A 362 17.04 40.95 -14.93
N ASN A 363 17.59 40.05 -15.73
CA ASN A 363 18.97 39.59 -15.71
C ASN A 363 19.79 40.38 -16.76
N PRO A 364 20.97 40.92 -16.42
CA PRO A 364 22.00 41.05 -17.45
C PRO A 364 23.40 40.72 -16.94
N CYS A 365 24.00 39.65 -17.49
CA CYS A 365 25.45 39.46 -17.50
C CYS A 365 25.93 39.35 -18.95
N LYS A 366 26.63 40.37 -19.43
CA LYS A 366 27.41 40.37 -20.68
C LYS A 366 28.79 41.00 -20.45
N GLY A 367 29.82 40.31 -20.94
CA GLY A 367 31.18 40.81 -21.22
C GLY A 367 32.19 40.58 -20.09
N ARG A 368 33.45 40.18 -20.29
CA ARG A 368 34.40 40.03 -21.43
C ARG A 368 35.48 39.03 -20.92
N LEU A 369 36.31 38.32 -21.68
CA LEU A 369 36.85 38.41 -23.05
C LEU A 369 37.11 36.98 -23.55
#